data_AF-A0A957KXN5-F1
#
_entry.id   AF-A0A957KXN5-F1
#
_cell.length_a   1.000
_cell.length_b   1.000
_cell.length_c   1.000
_cell.angle_alpha   90.00
_cell.angle_beta   90.00
_cell.angle_gamma   90.00
#
_symmetry.space_group_name_H-M   'P 1'
#
loop_
_entity.id
_entity.type
_entity.pdbx_description
1 polymer ?
#
loop_
_entity_poly.entity_id
_entity_poly.type
_entity_poly.pdbx_seq_one_letter_code
_entity_poly.pdbx_strand_id
1 'polypeptide(L)'
;VGMMNWWIVYLFDTPWPFIALCVVFVLINFLDWRYGLFAAMTSSDRSNLGTVYFPLASAVVAYFLWSFPPLFVAAMMSLTWGDGLAAVIGRRYGRRFYRSGAVTKSLEGSAAFFVAGFLATWLALWILPGEPDISPLAALAPAGLAVALATILEAVTRWGLDNLTVTAAAAAVLMFWPF
;
A
#
# COMPACT_ATOMS: atom_id res chain seq x y z
N VAL A 1 -10.37 -1.41 4.19
CA VAL A 1 -9.62 -2.58 4.69
C VAL A 1 -8.15 -2.24 4.93
N GLY A 2 -7.42 -1.65 3.98
CA GLY A 2 -5.99 -1.34 4.18
C GLY A 2 -5.64 -0.31 5.28
N MET A 3 -6.52 0.64 5.60
CA MET A 3 -6.27 1.64 6.65
C MET A 3 -6.15 1.06 8.06
N MET A 4 -6.62 -0.19 8.29
CA MET A 4 -6.54 -0.87 9.58
C MET A 4 -5.14 -1.43 9.89
N ASN A 5 -4.18 -1.34 8.97
CA ASN A 5 -2.82 -1.87 9.16
C ASN A 5 -2.10 -1.26 10.37
N TRP A 6 -2.48 -0.06 10.83
CA TRP A 6 -1.99 0.53 12.07
C TRP A 6 -2.23 -0.34 13.31
N TRP A 7 -3.36 -1.04 13.34
CA TRP A 7 -3.80 -1.79 14.51
C TRP A 7 -3.32 -3.23 14.50
N ILE A 8 -2.86 -3.73 13.35
CA ILE A 8 -2.65 -5.16 13.15
C ILE A 8 -1.51 -5.71 14.01
N VAL A 9 -0.50 -4.88 14.25
CA VAL A 9 0.64 -5.19 15.12
C VAL A 9 0.26 -5.26 16.61
N TYR A 10 -0.91 -4.72 16.98
CA TYR A 10 -1.46 -4.82 18.34
C TYR A 10 -2.50 -5.93 18.50
N LEU A 11 -3.02 -6.45 17.38
CA LEU A 11 -4.03 -7.51 17.37
C LEU A 11 -3.40 -8.92 17.41
N PHE A 12 -2.17 -9.06 16.93
CA PHE A 12 -1.50 -10.35 16.83
C PHE A 12 -0.06 -10.23 17.34
N ASP A 13 0.36 -11.19 18.17
CA ASP A 13 1.74 -11.26 18.64
C ASP A 13 2.70 -11.84 17.59
N THR A 14 2.17 -12.64 16.65
CA THR A 14 2.95 -13.32 15.61
C THR A 14 2.38 -13.02 14.22
N PRO A 15 3.19 -13.09 13.14
CA PRO A 15 2.72 -12.76 11.79
C PRO A 15 1.74 -13.78 11.22
N TRP A 16 1.75 -15.02 11.73
CA TRP A 16 1.08 -16.16 11.09
C TRP A 16 -0.44 -16.03 10.97
N PRO A 17 -1.19 -15.54 11.99
CA PRO A 17 -2.63 -15.32 11.85
C PRO A 17 -2.96 -14.29 10.77
N PHE A 18 -2.18 -13.20 10.70
CA PHE A 18 -2.35 -12.18 9.67
C PHE A 18 -2.03 -12.70 8.27
N ILE A 19 -0.89 -13.40 8.11
CA ILE A 19 -0.52 -14.02 6.84
C ILE A 19 -1.58 -15.03 6.41
N ALA A 20 -2.08 -15.87 7.32
CA ALA A 20 -3.14 -16.83 7.01
C ALA A 20 -4.41 -16.12 6.52
N LEU A 21 -4.82 -15.02 7.17
CA LEU A 21 -5.95 -14.20 6.73
C LEU A 21 -5.71 -13.64 5.32
N CYS A 22 -4.52 -13.09 5.07
CA CYS A 22 -4.15 -12.60 3.73
C CYS A 22 -4.22 -13.71 2.69
N VAL A 23 -3.70 -14.90 2.97
CA VAL A 23 -3.74 -16.06 2.05
C VAL A 23 -5.18 -16.48 1.76
N VAL A 24 -6.04 -16.55 2.79
CA VAL A 24 -7.47 -16.83 2.60
C VAL A 24 -8.12 -15.78 1.70
N PHE A 25 -7.84 -14.49 1.92
CA PHE A 25 -8.34 -13.43 1.04
C PHE A 25 -7.81 -13.54 -0.39
N VAL A 26 -6.54 -13.86 -0.60
CA VAL A 26 -5.99 -14.13 -1.94
C VAL A 26 -6.77 -15.23 -2.62
N LEU A 27 -6.99 -16.36 -1.94
CA LEU A 27 -7.72 -17.51 -2.50
C LEU A 27 -9.17 -17.15 -2.83
N ILE A 28 -9.88 -16.47 -1.94
CA ILE A 28 -11.26 -16.04 -2.18
C ILE A 28 -11.34 -15.10 -3.38
N ASN A 29 -10.49 -14.08 -3.45
CA ASN A 29 -10.50 -13.11 -4.56
C ASN A 29 -10.08 -13.77 -5.88
N PHE A 30 -9.13 -14.71 -5.84
CA PHE A 30 -8.71 -15.45 -7.03
C PHE A 30 -9.82 -16.38 -7.55
N LEU A 31 -10.52 -17.08 -6.64
CA LEU A 31 -11.65 -17.93 -7.00
C LEU A 31 -12.82 -17.10 -7.54
N ASP A 32 -13.11 -15.95 -6.93
CA ASP A 32 -14.13 -15.03 -7.43
C ASP A 32 -13.78 -14.49 -8.82
N TRP A 33 -12.52 -14.15 -9.06
CA TRP A 33 -12.05 -13.76 -10.39
C TRP A 33 -12.22 -14.89 -11.42
N ARG A 34 -11.94 -16.15 -11.05
CA ARG A 34 -12.01 -17.31 -11.95
C ARG A 34 -13.42 -17.79 -12.24
N TYR A 35 -14.33 -17.69 -11.26
CA TYR A 35 -15.65 -18.33 -11.30
C TYR A 35 -16.83 -17.34 -11.21
N GLY A 36 -16.60 -16.09 -10.82
CA GLY A 36 -17.63 -15.05 -10.69
C GLY A 36 -18.67 -15.36 -9.62
N LEU A 37 -18.22 -15.76 -8.43
CA LEU A 37 -19.05 -16.30 -7.36
C LEU A 37 -19.83 -15.20 -6.61
N PHE A 38 -19.29 -13.99 -6.53
CA PHE A 38 -19.84 -12.90 -5.73
C PHE A 38 -20.13 -11.67 -6.60
N ALA A 39 -21.39 -11.53 -7.01
CA ALA A 39 -21.87 -10.37 -7.76
C ALA A 39 -21.64 -9.02 -7.04
N ALA A 40 -21.48 -9.03 -5.71
CA ALA A 40 -21.18 -7.85 -4.90
C ALA A 40 -19.69 -7.43 -4.93
N MET A 41 -18.78 -8.33 -5.33
CA MET A 41 -17.33 -8.05 -5.44
C MET A 41 -16.88 -7.82 -6.89
N THR A 42 -17.73 -8.07 -7.88
CA THR A 42 -17.50 -7.67 -9.26
C THR A 42 -17.43 -6.15 -9.37
N SER A 43 -16.21 -5.61 -9.28
CA SER A 43 -15.90 -4.32 -9.91
C SER A 43 -16.14 -4.46 -11.41
N SER A 44 -16.54 -3.37 -12.05
CA SER A 44 -16.90 -3.31 -13.47
C SER A 44 -15.77 -3.69 -14.45
N ASP A 45 -14.58 -4.02 -13.94
CA ASP A 45 -13.40 -4.38 -14.73
C ASP A 45 -12.75 -5.66 -14.18
N ARG A 46 -13.17 -6.81 -14.73
CA ARG A 46 -12.65 -8.15 -14.38
C ARG A 46 -11.15 -8.32 -14.66
N SER A 47 -10.49 -7.35 -15.29
CA SER A 47 -9.06 -7.41 -15.60
C SER A 47 -8.16 -6.91 -14.46
N ASN A 48 -8.70 -6.19 -13.47
CA ASN A 48 -7.91 -5.62 -12.39
C ASN A 48 -7.81 -6.57 -11.19
N LEU A 49 -6.68 -7.27 -11.08
CA LEU A 49 -6.36 -8.21 -10.00
C LEU A 49 -5.86 -7.52 -8.72
N GLY A 50 -6.01 -6.19 -8.59
CA GLY A 50 -5.57 -5.43 -7.42
C GLY A 50 -6.10 -5.98 -6.08
N THR A 51 -7.30 -6.54 -6.05
CA THR A 51 -7.89 -7.18 -4.85
C THR A 51 -7.21 -8.48 -4.44
N VAL A 52 -6.53 -9.16 -5.38
CA VAL A 52 -5.67 -10.34 -5.13
C VAL A 52 -4.26 -9.88 -4.74
N TYR A 53 -3.74 -8.86 -5.42
CA TYR A 53 -2.38 -8.37 -5.23
C TYR A 53 -2.18 -7.64 -3.91
N PHE A 54 -3.18 -6.93 -3.40
CA PHE A 54 -3.07 -6.21 -2.13
C PHE A 54 -2.84 -7.16 -0.92
N PRO A 55 -3.68 -8.20 -0.69
CA PRO A 55 -3.43 -9.14 0.39
C PRO A 55 -2.12 -9.93 0.20
N LEU A 56 -1.73 -10.23 -1.05
CA LEU A 56 -0.47 -10.88 -1.34
C LEU A 56 0.73 -10.00 -0.94
N ALA A 57 0.74 -8.71 -1.32
CA ALA A 57 1.75 -7.75 -0.89
C ALA A 57 1.82 -7.65 0.64
N SER A 58 0.65 -7.58 1.29
CA SER A 58 0.53 -7.50 2.74
C SER A 58 1.15 -8.71 3.45
N ALA A 59 0.90 -9.92 2.94
CA ALA A 59 1.46 -11.15 3.50
C ALA A 59 2.99 -11.19 3.37
N VAL A 60 3.52 -10.78 2.21
CA VAL A 60 4.97 -10.75 1.96
C VAL A 60 5.65 -9.75 2.88
N VAL A 61 5.11 -8.52 2.98
CA VAL A 61 5.69 -7.50 3.86
C VAL A 61 5.56 -7.89 5.33
N ALA A 62 4.46 -8.51 5.74
CA ALA A 62 4.33 -9.06 7.08
C ALA A 62 5.40 -10.12 7.35
N TYR A 63 5.63 -11.06 6.42
CA TYR A 63 6.65 -12.10 6.61
C TYR A 63 8.05 -11.52 6.88
N PHE A 64 8.44 -10.45 6.18
CA PHE A 64 9.78 -9.86 6.32
C PHE A 64 9.91 -8.80 7.42
N LEU A 65 8.88 -7.98 7.63
CA LEU A 65 8.96 -6.79 8.48
C LEU A 65 8.18 -6.90 9.79
N TRP A 66 7.51 -8.02 10.10
CA TRP A 66 6.71 -8.15 11.33
C TRP A 66 7.48 -7.77 12.61
N SER A 67 8.75 -8.16 12.67
CA SER A 67 9.62 -7.87 13.81
C SER A 67 10.05 -6.40 13.92
N PHE A 68 9.74 -5.59 12.89
CA PHE A 68 9.99 -4.15 12.82
C PHE A 68 8.65 -3.42 12.58
N PRO A 69 7.76 -3.32 13.59
CA PRO A 69 6.41 -2.77 13.42
C PRO A 69 6.35 -1.40 12.73
N PRO A 70 7.23 -0.42 13.05
CA PRO A 70 7.24 0.87 12.37
C PRO A 70 7.45 0.72 10.86
N LEU A 71 8.39 -0.13 10.44
CA LEU A 71 8.72 -0.35 9.03
C LEU A 71 7.62 -1.11 8.30
N PHE A 72 7.08 -2.16 8.93
CA PHE A 72 5.99 -2.95 8.38
C PHE A 72 4.75 -2.10 8.08
N VAL A 73 4.29 -1.32 9.06
CA VAL A 73 3.11 -0.48 8.88
C VAL A 73 3.42 0.64 7.88
N ALA A 74 4.57 1.30 7.98
CA ALA A 74 4.98 2.36 7.06
C ALA A 74 5.02 1.89 5.60
N ALA A 75 5.55 0.70 5.32
CA ALA A 75 5.58 0.11 3.98
C ALA A 75 4.17 -0.09 3.38
N MET A 76 3.16 -0.28 4.22
CA MET A 76 1.76 -0.42 3.80
C MET A 76 1.03 0.93 3.67
N MET A 77 1.53 2.00 4.28
CA MET A 77 0.83 3.29 4.34
C MET A 77 0.77 4.01 3.00
N SER A 78 1.87 3.97 2.24
CA SER A 78 1.93 4.55 0.90
C SER A 78 0.80 4.03 0.02
N LEU A 79 0.58 2.71 -0.01
CA LEU A 79 -0.47 2.10 -0.79
C LEU A 79 -1.86 2.43 -0.23
N THR A 80 -2.07 2.22 1.07
CA THR A 80 -3.42 2.24 1.64
C THR A 80 -4.02 3.64 1.75
N TRP A 81 -3.22 4.62 2.17
CA TRP A 81 -3.65 6.01 2.26
C TRP A 81 -3.43 6.77 0.96
N GLY A 82 -2.34 6.47 0.25
CA GLY A 82 -2.06 7.07 -1.06
C GLY A 82 -3.16 6.77 -2.06
N ASP A 83 -3.47 5.48 -2.32
CA ASP A 83 -4.51 5.12 -3.30
C ASP A 83 -5.89 5.64 -2.89
N GLY A 84 -6.22 5.52 -1.59
CA GLY A 84 -7.49 5.95 -1.05
C GLY A 84 -7.76 7.43 -1.33
N LEU A 85 -6.79 8.30 -1.02
CA LEU A 85 -6.92 9.74 -1.24
C LEU A 85 -6.69 10.14 -2.71
N ALA A 86 -5.83 9.45 -3.45
CA ALA A 86 -5.64 9.67 -4.87
C ALA A 86 -6.94 9.45 -5.65
N ALA A 87 -7.70 8.39 -5.33
CA ALA A 87 -8.97 8.11 -5.99
C ALA A 87 -10.06 9.15 -5.64
N VAL A 88 -10.09 9.65 -4.41
CA VAL A 88 -11.06 10.68 -3.99
C VAL A 88 -10.73 12.03 -4.63
N ILE A 89 -9.49 12.49 -4.48
CA ILE A 89 -9.04 13.79 -4.99
C ILE A 89 -8.98 13.79 -6.51
N GLY A 90 -8.46 12.72 -7.12
CA GLY A 90 -8.37 12.59 -8.57
C GLY A 90 -9.74 12.63 -9.25
N ARG A 91 -10.78 12.02 -8.65
CA ARG A 91 -12.15 12.07 -9.17
C ARG A 91 -12.81 13.43 -8.96
N ARG A 92 -12.59 14.08 -7.81
CA ARG A 92 -13.28 15.34 -7.47
C ARG A 92 -12.63 16.58 -8.05
N TYR A 93 -11.30 16.60 -8.14
CA TYR A 93 -10.48 17.77 -8.45
C TYR A 93 -9.52 17.55 -9.62
N GLY A 94 -9.52 16.38 -10.26
CA GLY A 94 -8.66 16.09 -11.41
C GLY A 94 -8.87 17.09 -12.54
N ARG A 95 -7.79 17.74 -12.96
CA ARG A 95 -7.79 18.72 -14.07
C ARG A 95 -6.72 18.39 -15.10
N ARG A 96 -5.55 17.94 -14.65
CA ARG A 96 -4.42 17.63 -15.51
C ARG A 96 -4.24 16.14 -15.58
N PHE A 97 -4.67 15.55 -16.70
CA PHE A 97 -4.64 14.12 -16.91
C PHE A 97 -3.42 13.70 -17.73
N TYR A 98 -2.87 12.55 -17.41
CA TYR A 98 -1.84 11.88 -18.17
C TYR A 98 -2.23 10.42 -18.39
N ARG A 99 -1.67 9.81 -19.44
CA ARG A 99 -1.92 8.41 -19.78
C ARG A 99 -0.77 7.54 -19.32
N SER A 100 -1.12 6.46 -18.63
CA SER A 100 -0.22 5.35 -18.32
C SER A 100 -0.75 4.10 -19.00
N GLY A 101 -0.28 3.86 -20.23
CA GLY A 101 -0.85 2.84 -21.10
C GLY A 101 -2.33 3.11 -21.41
N ALA A 102 -3.20 2.15 -21.08
CA ALA A 102 -4.65 2.26 -21.27
C ALA A 102 -5.38 3.00 -20.12
N VAL A 103 -4.69 3.28 -19.01
CA VAL A 103 -5.27 3.93 -17.83
C VAL A 103 -4.99 5.43 -17.89
N THR A 104 -5.99 6.23 -17.53
CA THR A 104 -5.86 7.69 -17.42
C THR A 104 -5.80 8.07 -15.95
N LYS A 105 -4.73 8.76 -15.54
CA LYS A 105 -4.50 9.23 -14.17
C LYS A 105 -4.43 10.76 -14.15
N SER A 106 -4.63 11.38 -13.00
CA SER A 106 -4.52 12.83 -12.84
C SER A 106 -3.31 13.22 -12.00
N LEU A 107 -2.66 14.35 -12.34
CA LEU A 107 -1.57 14.90 -11.55
C LEU A 107 -2.05 15.26 -10.14
N GLU A 108 -3.29 15.73 -10.01
CA GLU A 108 -3.90 16.00 -8.70
C GLU A 108 -4.07 14.72 -7.87
N GLY A 109 -4.42 13.60 -8.52
CA GLY A 109 -4.48 12.29 -7.88
C GLY A 109 -3.11 11.82 -7.40
N SER A 110 -2.07 11.87 -8.25
CA SER A 110 -0.71 11.48 -7.85
C SER A 110 -0.10 12.42 -6.79
N ALA A 111 -0.44 13.71 -6.80
CA ALA A 111 -0.07 14.64 -5.72
C ALA A 111 -0.76 14.27 -4.39
N ALA A 112 -2.05 13.91 -4.45
CA ALA A 112 -2.76 13.41 -3.28
C ALA A 112 -2.18 12.09 -2.77
N PHE A 113 -1.83 11.17 -3.68
CA PHE A 113 -1.12 9.93 -3.34
C PHE A 113 0.14 10.23 -2.54
N PHE A 114 1.01 11.10 -3.07
CA PHE A 114 2.27 11.45 -2.43
C PHE A 114 2.06 12.10 -1.05
N VAL A 115 1.20 13.11 -0.94
CA VAL A 115 1.00 13.83 0.32
C VAL A 115 0.37 12.91 1.38
N ALA A 116 -0.68 12.17 1.02
CA ALA A 116 -1.36 11.25 1.92
C ALA A 116 -0.45 10.11 2.37
N GLY A 117 0.20 9.46 1.40
CA GLY A 117 1.14 8.37 1.62
C GLY A 117 2.30 8.83 2.48
N PHE A 118 2.85 10.03 2.22
CA PHE A 118 3.96 10.61 2.98
C PHE A 118 3.57 10.84 4.43
N LEU A 119 2.45 11.53 4.68
CA LEU A 119 2.00 11.80 6.04
C LEU A 119 1.73 10.50 6.81
N ALA A 120 1.04 9.53 6.19
CA ALA A 120 0.74 8.27 6.84
C ALA A 120 2.01 7.44 7.12
N THR A 121 2.94 7.37 6.14
CA THR A 121 4.22 6.66 6.28
C THR A 121 5.11 7.30 7.35
N TRP A 122 5.23 8.62 7.32
CA TRP A 122 6.00 9.39 8.31
C TRP A 122 5.45 9.22 9.72
N LEU A 123 4.13 9.33 9.89
CA LEU A 123 3.48 9.09 11.17
C LEU A 123 3.71 7.65 11.64
N ALA A 124 3.65 6.65 10.75
CA ALA A 124 3.85 5.25 11.12
C ALA A 124 5.28 5.00 11.61
N LEU A 125 6.29 5.58 10.94
CA LEU A 125 7.68 5.49 11.39
C LEU A 125 7.92 6.16 12.75
N TRP A 126 7.21 7.27 13.04
CA TRP A 126 7.41 8.03 14.27
C TRP A 126 6.60 7.50 15.47
N ILE A 127 5.32 7.20 15.27
CA ILE A 127 4.39 6.96 16.38
C ILE A 127 4.40 5.49 16.82
N LEU A 128 4.68 4.57 15.90
CA LEU A 128 4.66 3.16 16.26
C LEU A 128 5.87 2.80 17.13
N PRO A 129 5.64 2.08 18.25
CA PRO A 129 6.73 1.53 19.03
C PRO A 129 7.35 0.35 18.29
N GLY A 130 8.66 0.15 18.50
CA GLY A 130 9.40 -0.99 17.98
C GLY A 130 10.80 -0.59 17.57
N GLU A 131 11.53 -1.56 17.01
CA GLU A 131 12.82 -1.28 16.40
C GLU A 131 12.66 -1.02 14.89
N PRO A 132 13.43 -0.09 14.32
CA PRO A 132 14.23 0.92 15.02
C PRO A 132 13.35 2.00 15.67
N ASP A 133 13.85 2.65 16.73
CA ASP A 133 13.23 3.85 17.31
C ASP A 133 13.60 5.07 16.46
N ILE A 134 12.61 5.67 15.79
CA ILE A 134 12.84 6.70 14.78
C ILE A 134 12.25 8.03 15.24
N SER A 135 13.12 9.01 15.45
CA SER A 135 12.68 10.38 15.72
C SER A 135 11.91 10.97 14.52
N PRO A 136 10.97 11.91 14.74
CA PRO A 136 10.19 12.47 13.63
C PRO A 136 11.05 13.17 12.57
N LEU A 137 12.21 13.72 12.95
CA LEU A 137 13.16 14.30 11.99
C LEU A 137 13.85 13.22 11.14
N ALA A 138 14.28 12.13 11.77
CA ALA A 138 14.93 11.00 11.09
C ALA A 138 13.98 10.27 10.13
N ALA A 139 12.67 10.26 10.41
CA ALA A 139 11.65 9.64 9.58
C ALA A 139 11.38 10.37 8.23
N LEU A 140 11.72 11.66 8.11
CA LEU A 140 11.36 12.47 6.93
C LEU A 140 11.98 11.94 5.63
N ALA A 141 13.28 11.68 5.64
CA ALA A 141 14.02 11.23 4.47
C ALA A 141 13.59 9.83 3.98
N PRO A 142 13.52 8.77 4.82
CA PRO A 142 13.06 7.46 4.39
C PRO A 142 11.60 7.47 3.94
N ALA A 143 10.69 8.17 4.65
CA ALA A 143 9.30 8.29 4.23
C ALA A 143 9.17 9.02 2.89
N GLY A 144 9.92 10.12 2.70
CA GLY A 144 9.94 10.88 1.47
C GLY A 144 10.40 10.06 0.27
N LEU A 145 11.51 9.32 0.41
CA LEU A 145 12.03 8.47 -0.65
C LEU A 145 11.11 7.29 -0.96
N ALA A 146 10.63 6.58 0.07
CA ALA A 146 9.72 5.45 -0.09
C ALA A 146 8.45 5.85 -0.84
N VAL A 147 7.85 6.98 -0.45
CA VAL A 147 6.61 7.46 -1.06
C VAL A 147 6.84 8.10 -2.43
N ALA A 148 7.97 8.78 -2.65
CA ALA A 148 8.31 9.28 -3.99
C ALA A 148 8.42 8.14 -5.01
N LEU A 149 9.14 7.06 -4.65
CA LEU A 149 9.26 5.87 -5.49
C LEU A 149 7.91 5.16 -5.68
N ALA A 150 7.12 5.05 -4.62
CA ALA A 150 5.76 4.54 -4.69
C ALA A 150 4.88 5.35 -5.67
N THR A 151 4.90 6.69 -5.62
CA THR A 151 4.12 7.53 -6.54
C THR A 151 4.56 7.35 -8.00
N ILE A 152 5.86 7.18 -8.26
CA ILE A 152 6.36 6.90 -9.61
C ILE A 152 5.87 5.54 -10.09
N LEU A 153 5.94 4.51 -9.24
CA LEU A 153 5.47 3.18 -9.57
C LEU A 153 3.96 3.15 -9.77
N GLU A 154 3.19 3.81 -8.92
CA GLU A 154 1.75 4.03 -9.10
C GLU A 154 1.48 4.64 -10.47
N ALA A 155 2.22 5.69 -10.86
CA ALA A 155 2.03 6.35 -12.14
C ALA A 155 2.33 5.45 -13.35
N VAL A 156 3.28 4.51 -13.26
CA VAL A 156 3.81 3.73 -14.40
C VAL A 156 3.22 2.31 -14.49
N THR A 157 2.86 1.70 -13.37
CA THR A 157 2.43 0.31 -13.30
C THR A 157 0.97 0.13 -13.71
N ARG A 158 0.64 -1.09 -14.14
CA ARG A 158 -0.60 -1.40 -14.88
C ARG A 158 -1.27 -2.65 -14.30
N TRP A 159 -2.53 -2.86 -14.64
CA TRP A 159 -3.30 -4.09 -14.34
C TRP A 159 -3.40 -4.45 -12.85
N GLY A 160 -3.33 -3.46 -11.95
CA GLY A 160 -3.36 -3.69 -10.50
C GLY A 160 -2.02 -4.13 -9.90
N LEU A 161 -0.95 -4.22 -10.70
CA LEU A 161 0.40 -4.54 -10.22
C LEU A 161 1.02 -3.40 -9.38
N ASP A 162 0.42 -2.20 -9.42
CA ASP A 162 0.75 -1.09 -8.52
C ASP A 162 0.74 -1.56 -7.07
N ASN A 163 -0.27 -2.32 -6.65
CA ASN A 163 -0.34 -2.83 -5.27
C ASN A 163 0.90 -3.64 -4.85
N LEU A 164 1.45 -4.48 -5.73
CA LEU A 164 2.68 -5.23 -5.43
C LEU A 164 3.90 -4.32 -5.47
N THR A 165 4.05 -3.55 -6.54
CA THR A 165 5.25 -2.76 -6.82
C THR A 165 5.42 -1.59 -5.84
N VAL A 166 4.36 -0.85 -5.55
CA VAL A 166 4.32 0.25 -4.57
C VAL A 166 4.73 -0.23 -3.20
N THR A 167 4.09 -1.30 -2.71
CA THR A 167 4.37 -1.85 -1.38
C THR A 167 5.78 -2.45 -1.32
N ALA A 168 6.21 -3.18 -2.36
CA ALA A 168 7.56 -3.74 -2.40
C ALA A 168 8.65 -2.66 -2.42
N ALA A 169 8.46 -1.58 -3.18
CA ALA A 169 9.41 -0.48 -3.23
C ALA A 169 9.49 0.27 -1.90
N ALA A 170 8.34 0.55 -1.27
CA ALA A 170 8.32 1.16 0.06
C ALA A 170 9.01 0.26 1.09
N ALA A 171 8.70 -1.05 1.10
CA ALA A 171 9.35 -2.01 1.98
C ALA A 171 10.86 -2.09 1.75
N ALA A 172 11.32 -2.13 0.48
CA ALA A 172 12.74 -2.20 0.16
C ALA A 172 13.49 -0.95 0.61
N VAL A 173 12.96 0.25 0.36
CA VAL A 173 13.57 1.50 0.83
C VAL A 173 13.74 1.49 2.33
N LEU A 174 12.68 1.15 3.07
CA LEU A 174 12.70 1.14 4.52
C LEU A 174 13.62 0.05 5.08
N MET A 175 13.60 -1.16 4.50
CA MET A 175 14.43 -2.28 4.96
C MET A 175 15.94 -2.00 4.82
N PHE A 176 16.34 -1.30 3.77
CA PHE A 176 17.76 -0.99 3.51
C PHE A 176 18.15 0.43 3.95
N TRP A 177 17.26 1.17 4.61
CA TRP A 177 17.56 2.50 5.12
C TRP A 177 18.46 2.43 6.36
N PRO A 178 19.55 3.21 6.44
CA PRO A 178 20.40 3.25 7.61
C PRO A 178 19.77 4.18 8.68
N PHE A 179 18.84 3.64 9.47
CA PHE A 179 18.19 4.34 10.58
C PHE A 179 19.14 4.69 11.72
#